data_AF-A0AAV1V692-F1
#
_entry.id   AF-A0AAV1V692-F1
#
_cell.length_a   1.000
_cell.length_b   1.000
_cell.length_c   1.000
_cell.angle_alpha   90.00
_cell.angle_beta   90.00
_cell.angle_gamma   90.00
#
_symmetry.space_group_name_H-M   'P 1'
#
loop_
_entity.id
_entity.type
_entity.pdbx_description
1 polymer ?
#
loop_
_entity_poly.entity_id
_entity_poly.type
_entity_poly.pdbx_seq_one_letter_code
_entity_poly.pdbx_strand_id
1 'polypeptide(L)'
;MITTNMIKDVRVPLKLGGASACRGCQQGEKVQKPFPSNRDKRSYDKCELLHLDICGSMENDSLGGSRYLLLIVDEASGVDARRAFFYE
;
A
#
# COMPACT_ATOMS: atom_id res chain seq x y z
N MET A 1 21.95 -1.01 -19.09
CA MET A 1 22.04 -1.68 -20.40
C MET A 1 21.36 -3.03 -20.29
N ILE A 2 20.21 -3.22 -20.95
CA ILE A 2 19.54 -4.52 -21.01
C ILE A 2 20.34 -5.36 -22.01
N THR A 3 20.98 -6.43 -21.54
CA THR A 3 21.69 -7.36 -22.41
C THR A 3 20.67 -8.24 -23.14
N THR A 4 20.94 -8.50 -24.42
CA THR A 4 20.06 -9.12 -25.42
C THR A 4 19.63 -10.57 -25.15
N ASN A 5 19.85 -11.10 -23.94
CA ASN A 5 19.60 -12.49 -23.57
C ASN A 5 18.72 -12.69 -22.32
N MET A 6 18.06 -11.64 -21.81
CA MET A 6 17.22 -11.78 -20.61
C MET A 6 15.84 -12.40 -20.87
N ILE A 7 15.37 -12.49 -22.11
CA ILE A 7 14.12 -13.17 -22.48
C ILE A 7 14.34 -13.89 -23.82
N LYS A 8 14.18 -15.22 -23.85
CA LYS A 8 14.61 -16.07 -24.97
C LYS A 8 13.76 -15.98 -26.25
N ASP A 9 12.56 -15.38 -26.20
CA ASP A 9 11.61 -15.45 -27.33
C ASP A 9 10.99 -14.11 -27.75
N VAL A 10 11.50 -12.98 -27.26
CA VAL A 10 10.98 -11.66 -27.66
C VAL A 10 11.86 -11.07 -28.76
N ARG A 11 11.34 -11.05 -30.00
CA ARG A 11 11.88 -10.25 -31.10
C ARG A 11 11.63 -8.77 -30.82
N VAL A 12 12.52 -8.11 -30.08
CA VAL A 12 12.50 -6.65 -29.95
C VAL A 12 13.17 -6.05 -31.19
N PRO A 13 12.52 -5.13 -31.93
CA PRO A 13 13.19 -4.39 -32.99
C PRO A 13 14.25 -3.48 -32.35
N LEU A 14 15.53 -3.84 -32.50
CA LEU A 14 16.66 -3.01 -32.09
C LEU A 14 16.77 -1.82 -33.05
N LYS A 15 15.99 -0.76 -32.82
CA LYS A 15 16.32 0.54 -33.42
C LYS A 15 17.46 1.16 -32.64
N LEU A 16 18.68 0.86 -33.09
CA LEU A 16 19.91 1.57 -32.76
C LEU A 16 19.91 2.90 -33.52
N GLY A 17 19.25 3.93 -32.96
CA GLY A 17 19.19 5.26 -33.55
C GLY A 17 18.23 6.17 -32.79
N GLY A 18 18.78 7.00 -31.89
CA GLY A 18 18.02 7.91 -31.03
C GLY A 18 17.40 7.19 -29.83
N ALA A 19 18.02 7.30 -28.66
CA ALA A 19 17.61 6.63 -27.43
C ALA A 19 16.24 7.13 -26.92
N SER A 20 15.15 6.61 -27.48
CA SER A 20 13.81 6.70 -26.90
C SER A 20 13.49 5.35 -26.24
N ALA A 21 13.12 5.39 -24.96
CA ALA A 21 12.77 4.18 -24.23
C ALA A 21 11.59 3.45 -24.90
N CYS A 22 11.61 2.11 -24.91
CA CYS A 22 10.56 1.32 -25.54
C CYS A 22 9.20 1.58 -24.86
N ARG A 23 8.08 1.57 -25.61
CA ARG A 23 6.73 1.83 -25.04
C ARG A 23 6.41 0.92 -23.85
N GLY A 24 6.80 -0.36 -23.92
CA GLY A 24 6.62 -1.32 -22.83
C GLY A 24 7.44 -0.97 -21.58
N CYS A 25 8.69 -0.53 -21.78
CA CYS A 25 9.61 -0.07 -20.75
C CYS A 25 9.03 1.16 -20.04
N GLN A 26 8.58 2.16 -20.82
CA GLN A 26 7.94 3.37 -20.30
C GLN A 26 6.63 3.09 -19.55
N GLN A 27 5.90 2.04 -19.91
CA GLN A 27 4.65 1.66 -19.24
C GLN A 27 4.91 0.85 -17.95
N GLY A 28 5.88 -0.06 -17.98
CA GLY A 28 6.26 -0.91 -16.84
C GLY A 28 7.06 -0.18 -15.78
N GLU A 29 7.82 0.84 -16.15
CA GLU A 29 8.64 1.66 -15.26
C GLU A 29 7.95 3.00 -14.90
N LYS A 30 6.62 3.03 -14.90
CA LYS A 30 5.89 4.20 -14.41
C LYS A 30 6.03 4.29 -12.90
N VAL A 31 7.01 5.06 -12.45
CA VAL A 31 7.05 5.55 -11.08
C VAL A 31 5.89 6.52 -10.91
N GLN A 32 4.94 6.18 -10.03
CA GLN A 32 3.93 7.15 -9.62
C GLN A 32 4.66 8.31 -8.91
N LYS A 33 4.37 9.55 -9.33
CA LYS A 33 4.85 10.72 -8.59
C LYS A 33 4.26 10.66 -7.17
N PRO A 34 4.99 11.14 -6.15
CA PRO A 34 4.46 11.24 -4.81
C PRO A 34 3.12 11.97 -4.80
N PHE A 35 2.20 11.54 -3.92
CA PHE A 35 0.97 12.29 -3.69
C PHE A 35 1.32 13.71 -3.22
N PRO A 36 0.55 14.74 -3.65
CA PRO A 36 0.74 16.10 -3.15
C PRO A 36 0.73 16.12 -1.62
N SER A 37 1.66 16.83 -1.01
CA SER A 37 1.65 16.99 0.44
C SER A 37 0.44 17.82 0.84
N ASN A 38 -0.36 17.30 1.79
CA ASN A 38 -1.40 18.10 2.40
C ASN A 38 -0.76 19.11 3.36
N ARG A 39 -0.58 20.35 2.89
CA ARG A 39 0.04 21.43 3.68
C ARG A 39 -0.91 21.93 4.77
N ASP A 40 -2.21 21.80 4.54
CA ASP A 40 -3.26 22.12 5.50
C ASP A 40 -3.58 20.86 6.29
N LYS A 41 -2.74 20.54 7.30
CA LYS A 41 -3.13 19.54 8.30
C LYS A 41 -4.35 20.09 9.04
N ARG A 42 -5.54 19.65 8.62
CA ARG A 42 -6.78 19.92 9.33
C ARG A 42 -6.65 19.37 10.75
N SER A 43 -6.91 20.21 11.76
CA SER A 43 -7.16 19.72 13.11
C SER A 43 -8.55 19.10 13.13
N TYR A 44 -8.64 17.85 13.57
CA TYR A 44 -9.91 17.18 13.79
C TYR A 44 -10.31 17.33 15.25
N ASP A 45 -11.61 17.51 15.51
CA ASP A 45 -12.16 17.34 16.84
C ASP A 45 -12.29 15.85 17.18
N LYS A 46 -12.43 15.52 18.48
CA LYS A 46 -12.57 14.13 18.93
C LYS A 46 -13.71 13.41 18.20
N CYS A 47 -13.41 12.22 17.67
CA CYS A 47 -14.34 11.37 16.92
C CYS A 47 -14.88 11.99 15.62
N GLU A 48 -14.28 13.07 15.11
CA GLU A 48 -14.66 13.65 13.81
C GLU A 48 -14.14 12.79 12.65
N LEU A 49 -12.99 12.14 12.83
CA LEU A 49 -12.42 11.19 11.87
C LEU A 49 -11.90 9.95 12.59
N LEU A 50 -12.51 8.80 12.28
CA LEU A 50 -12.12 7.49 12.79
C LEU A 50 -11.51 6.65 11.67
N HIS A 51 -10.31 6.15 11.89
CA HIS A 51 -9.70 5.11 11.07
C HIS A 51 -10.09 3.75 11.62
N LEU A 52 -10.70 2.93 10.77
CA LEU A 52 -11.12 1.57 11.09
C LEU A 52 -10.33 0.63 10.20
N ASP A 53 -9.69 -0.37 10.82
CA ASP A 53 -8.99 -1.42 10.08
C ASP A 53 -9.28 -2.78 10.69
N ILE A 54 -9.27 -3.81 9.86
CA ILE A 54 -9.45 -5.19 10.27
C ILE A 54 -8.18 -5.95 9.88
N CYS A 55 -7.47 -6.47 10.88
CA CYS A 55 -6.40 -7.42 10.63
C CYS A 55 -7.00 -8.70 10.03
N GLY A 56 -6.26 -9.33 9.12
CA GLY A 56 -6.64 -10.62 8.54
C GLY A 56 -6.90 -11.69 9.60
N SER A 57 -7.44 -12.83 9.16
CA SER A 57 -7.69 -13.95 10.08
C SER A 57 -6.38 -14.37 10.74
N MET A 58 -6.33 -14.27 12.06
CA MET A 58 -5.21 -14.74 12.85
C MET A 58 -5.15 -16.27 12.78
N GLU A 59 -3.92 -16.80 12.88
CA GLU A 59 -3.67 -18.24 12.81
C GLU A 59 -4.38 -18.99 13.93
N ASN A 60 -4.45 -18.38 15.12
CA ASN A 60 -5.07 -18.93 16.30
C ASN A 60 -6.32 -18.16 16.69
N ASP A 61 -7.27 -18.89 17.27
CA ASP A 61 -8.45 -18.32 17.91
C ASP A 61 -8.08 -17.60 19.22
N SER A 62 -8.76 -16.51 19.54
CA SER A 62 -8.75 -15.92 20.88
C SER A 62 -9.39 -16.87 21.91
N LEU A 63 -9.30 -16.60 23.21
CA LEU A 63 -9.97 -17.46 24.20
C LEU A 63 -11.50 -17.47 24.02
N GLY A 64 -12.04 -16.36 23.48
CA GLY A 64 -13.44 -16.22 23.08
C GLY A 64 -13.78 -16.73 21.67
N GLY A 65 -12.83 -17.34 20.95
CA GLY A 65 -13.06 -17.89 19.60
C GLY A 65 -13.02 -16.86 18.45
N SER A 66 -12.49 -15.66 18.67
CA SER A 66 -12.33 -14.66 17.60
C SER A 66 -11.08 -14.92 16.76
N ARG A 67 -11.18 -14.67 15.44
CA ARG A 67 -10.06 -14.73 14.49
C ARG A 67 -9.66 -13.39 13.89
N TYR A 68 -10.35 -12.29 14.21
CA TYR A 68 -10.09 -11.00 13.58
C TYR A 68 -9.86 -9.90 14.61
N LEU A 69 -8.93 -8.99 14.30
CA LEU A 69 -8.63 -7.82 15.13
C LEU A 69 -9.23 -6.58 14.47
N LEU A 70 -10.16 -5.90 15.13
CA LEU A 70 -10.63 -4.58 14.76
C LEU A 70 -9.77 -3.51 15.45
N LEU A 71 -9.12 -2.67 14.65
CA LEU A 71 -8.41 -1.48 15.08
C LEU A 71 -9.31 -0.26 14.84
N ILE A 72 -9.49 0.54 15.88
CA ILE A 72 -10.18 1.83 15.84
C ILE A 72 -9.16 2.88 16.26
N VAL A 73 -8.99 3.94 15.48
CA VAL A 73 -8.10 5.06 15.81
C VAL A 73 -8.82 6.36 15.52
N ASP A 74 -8.96 7.20 16.54
CA ASP A 74 -9.40 8.57 16.37
C ASP A 74 -8.23 9.47 15.97
N GLU A 75 -8.37 10.19 14.86
CA GLU A 75 -7.31 11.07 14.31
C GLU A 75 -6.94 12.20 15.29
N ALA A 76 -7.92 12.70 16.06
CA ALA A 76 -7.72 13.83 16.97
C ALA A 76 -6.95 13.46 18.25
N SER A 77 -7.21 12.28 18.81
CA SER A 77 -6.57 11.79 20.03
C SER A 77 -5.36 10.88 19.78
N GLY A 78 -5.20 10.37 18.55
CA GLY A 78 -4.12 9.48 18.15
C GLY A 78 -4.17 8.08 18.76
N VAL A 79 -5.10 7.81 19.67
CA VAL A 79 -5.26 6.51 20.37
C VAL A 79 -6.71 6.31 20.80
N ASP A 80 -7.42 5.34 20.20
CA ASP A 80 -8.46 4.59 20.94
C ASP A 80 -8.65 3.16 20.41
N ALA A 81 -7.64 2.31 20.64
CA ALA A 81 -7.77 0.89 20.39
C ALA A 81 -8.63 0.25 21.48
N ARG A 82 -9.92 0.00 21.20
CA ARG A 82 -10.73 -0.89 22.03
C ARG A 82 -11.43 -2.01 21.26
N ARG A 83 -10.90 -3.19 21.60
CA ARG A 83 -11.46 -4.55 21.59
C ARG A 83 -11.64 -5.20 20.23
N ALA A 84 -10.58 -5.87 19.83
CA ALA A 84 -10.70 -7.23 19.39
C ALA A 84 -9.68 -8.10 20.12
N PHE A 85 -10.16 -9.22 20.63
CA PHE A 85 -9.41 -10.13 21.48
C PHE A 85 -8.30 -10.79 20.67
N PHE A 86 -7.05 -10.44 20.93
CA PHE A 86 -5.98 -11.41 20.79
C PHE A 86 -5.25 -11.49 22.13
N TYR A 87 -5.41 -12.67 22.76
CA TYR A 87 -4.96 -13.05 24.10
C TYR A 87 -5.81 -12.60 25.31
N GLU A 88 -7.11 -12.40 25.13
CA GLU A 88 -8.12 -12.60 26.18
C GLU A 88 -9.30 -13.43 25.67
#